data_AF-A0A950KUG3-F1
#
_entry.id   AF-A0A950KUG3-F1
#
_cell.length_a   1.000
_cell.length_b   1.000
_cell.length_c   1.000
_cell.angle_alpha   90.00
_cell.angle_beta   90.00
_cell.angle_gamma   90.00
#
_symmetry.space_group_name_H-M   'P 1'
#
loop_
_entity.id
_entity.type
_entity.pdbx_description
1 polymer ?
#
loop_
_entity_poly.entity_id
_entity_poly.type
_entity_poly.pdbx_seq_one_letter_code
_entity_poly.pdbx_strand_id
1 'polypeptide(L)'
;MATLGFTVVDFEVFSVDDFSERMQQIYAHVRPKLIRLGDELAPEIARRLHMEFFPHVAKHARRTVNPPSETWAAFGPSPKGYTRFGFLALYISGAGIHARAVVKSEAEMRPEMGRLLKARSAQLAKAFNGTRIARYDKWDFHQMPEEAAMDADFFSALGQSLEKKNGSIDVGFGWKAKETLRLDRQEVVDAFSELEPLYRMLRTVD
;
A
#
# COMPACT_ATOMS: atom_id res chain seq x y z
N MET A 1 -18.60 14.87 2.29
CA MET A 1 -17.46 14.27 2.99
C MET A 1 -16.15 14.80 2.41
N ALA A 2 -15.02 14.68 3.11
CA ALA A 2 -13.74 15.24 2.68
C ALA A 2 -13.06 14.31 1.66
N THR A 3 -12.77 14.80 0.46
CA THR A 3 -12.05 14.03 -0.56
C THR A 3 -10.54 14.02 -0.30
N LEU A 4 -9.79 13.21 -1.04
CA LEU A 4 -8.33 13.15 -0.94
C LEU A 4 -7.61 14.38 -1.50
N GLY A 5 -8.29 15.22 -2.31
CA GLY A 5 -7.70 16.41 -2.91
C GLY A 5 -6.77 16.15 -4.11
N PHE A 6 -6.76 14.93 -4.64
CA PHE A 6 -6.14 14.63 -5.93
C PHE A 6 -7.02 15.15 -7.08
N THR A 7 -6.36 15.51 -8.17
CA THR A 7 -6.89 16.07 -9.40
C THR A 7 -6.35 15.26 -10.57
N VAL A 8 -6.92 15.45 -11.76
CA VAL A 8 -6.47 14.72 -12.97
C VAL A 8 -4.97 14.88 -13.22
N VAL A 9 -4.44 16.09 -13.01
CA VAL A 9 -3.01 16.41 -13.18
C VAL A 9 -2.11 15.51 -12.33
N ASP A 10 -2.53 15.14 -11.11
CA ASP A 10 -1.70 14.31 -10.22
C ASP A 10 -1.49 12.88 -10.79
N PHE A 11 -2.44 12.38 -11.58
CA PHE A 11 -2.32 11.08 -12.26
C PHE A 11 -1.56 11.20 -13.58
N GLU A 12 -1.73 12.31 -14.30
CA GLU A 12 -1.00 12.60 -15.55
C GLU A 12 0.51 12.75 -15.34
N VAL A 13 0.96 13.09 -14.12
CA VAL A 13 2.38 13.06 -13.76
C VAL A 13 3.06 11.74 -14.15
N PHE A 14 2.36 10.61 -14.05
CA PHE A 14 2.94 9.29 -14.32
C PHE A 14 3.10 8.95 -15.81
N SER A 15 2.57 9.76 -16.73
CA SER A 15 2.81 9.61 -18.19
C SER A 15 4.04 10.36 -18.69
N VAL A 16 4.74 11.11 -17.83
CA VAL A 16 5.97 11.83 -18.20
C VAL A 16 7.14 10.84 -18.27
N ASP A 17 7.69 10.56 -19.44
CA ASP A 17 8.72 9.52 -19.60
C ASP A 17 10.10 9.90 -19.04
N ASP A 18 10.47 11.19 -19.08
CA ASP A 18 11.76 11.65 -18.58
C ASP A 18 11.84 11.54 -17.04
N PHE A 19 12.97 11.02 -16.55
CA PHE A 19 13.18 10.82 -15.11
C PHE A 19 13.15 12.13 -14.33
N SER A 20 13.91 13.12 -14.80
CA SER A 20 14.09 14.40 -14.10
C SER A 20 12.77 15.16 -14.10
N GLU A 21 12.10 15.22 -15.24
CA GLU A 21 10.82 15.87 -15.42
C GLU A 21 9.73 15.22 -14.55
N ARG A 22 9.58 13.88 -14.59
CA ARG A 22 8.60 13.19 -13.74
C ARG A 22 8.87 13.45 -12.27
N MET A 23 10.12 13.42 -11.83
CA MET A 23 10.46 13.68 -10.42
C MET A 23 10.14 15.11 -9.99
N GLN A 24 10.37 16.10 -10.86
CA GLN A 24 9.96 17.49 -10.60
C GLN A 24 8.43 17.61 -10.45
N GLN A 25 7.68 16.96 -11.34
CA GLN A 25 6.22 16.93 -11.31
C GLN A 25 5.69 16.23 -10.05
N ILE A 26 6.29 15.10 -9.65
CA ILE A 26 5.97 14.41 -8.39
C ILE A 26 6.21 15.34 -7.19
N TYR A 27 7.32 16.09 -7.17
CA TYR A 27 7.62 17.01 -6.07
C TYR A 27 6.71 18.23 -6.03
N ALA A 28 6.28 18.74 -7.18
CA ALA A 28 5.41 19.90 -7.29
C ALA A 28 3.95 19.57 -6.95
N HIS A 29 3.43 18.44 -7.43
CA HIS A 29 1.99 18.15 -7.40
C HIS A 29 1.62 17.04 -6.40
N VAL A 30 2.33 15.91 -6.44
CA VAL A 30 1.91 14.68 -5.76
C VAL A 30 2.42 14.61 -4.32
N ARG A 31 3.71 14.89 -4.12
CA ARG A 31 4.38 14.74 -2.82
C ARG A 31 3.79 15.63 -1.72
N PRO A 32 3.44 16.92 -1.95
CA PRO A 32 2.82 17.74 -0.92
C PRO A 32 1.49 17.15 -0.44
N LYS A 33 0.70 16.57 -1.35
CA LYS A 33 -0.57 15.90 -1.02
C LYS A 33 -0.35 14.62 -0.23
N LEU A 34 0.64 13.81 -0.59
CA LEU A 34 1.00 12.61 0.17
C LEU A 34 1.52 12.93 1.58
N ILE A 35 2.26 14.03 1.77
CA ILE A 35 2.69 14.49 3.10
C ILE A 35 1.46 14.85 3.93
N ARG A 36 0.62 15.74 3.40
CA ARG A 36 -0.62 16.16 4.07
C ARG A 36 -1.52 14.98 4.42
N LEU A 37 -1.78 14.09 3.46
CA LEU A 37 -2.60 12.90 3.67
C LEU A 37 -1.95 11.92 4.65
N GLY A 38 -0.63 11.79 4.65
CA GLY A 38 0.10 10.99 5.63
C GLY A 38 -0.15 11.49 7.05
N ASP A 39 0.00 12.80 7.27
CA ASP A 39 -0.20 13.45 8.57
C ASP A 39 -1.66 13.40 9.04
N GLU A 40 -2.62 13.52 8.11
CA GLU A 40 -4.06 13.44 8.41
C GLU A 40 -4.54 12.01 8.66
N LEU A 41 -4.14 11.05 7.82
CA LEU A 41 -4.64 9.66 7.88
C LEU A 41 -3.98 8.85 9.00
N ALA A 42 -2.71 9.08 9.32
CA ALA A 42 -2.02 8.32 10.37
C ALA A 42 -2.79 8.29 11.72
N PRO A 43 -3.24 9.43 12.29
CA PRO A 43 -4.02 9.42 13.53
C PRO A 43 -5.42 8.82 13.35
N GLU A 44 -6.05 8.93 12.18
CA GLU A 44 -7.35 8.32 11.89
C GLU A 44 -7.24 6.79 11.85
N ILE A 45 -6.30 6.25 11.08
CA ILE A 45 -6.01 4.82 10.99
C ILE A 45 -5.60 4.29 12.38
N ALA A 46 -4.77 5.04 13.12
CA ALA A 46 -4.33 4.61 14.45
C ALA A 46 -5.48 4.43 15.44
N ARG A 47 -6.44 5.37 15.46
CA ARG A 47 -7.65 5.26 16.27
C ARG A 47 -8.51 4.08 15.84
N ARG A 48 -8.67 3.88 14.53
CA ARG A 48 -9.53 2.85 13.96
C ARG A 48 -9.00 1.43 14.20
N LEU A 49 -7.70 1.22 14.03
CA LEU A 49 -7.08 -0.12 14.14
C LEU A 49 -6.47 -0.40 15.52
N HIS A 50 -6.53 0.58 16.43
CA HIS A 50 -5.91 0.52 17.75
C HIS A 50 -4.41 0.14 17.68
N MET A 51 -3.68 0.77 16.75
CA MET A 51 -2.26 0.54 16.48
C MET A 51 -1.57 1.87 16.17
N GLU A 52 -0.34 2.09 16.65
CA GLU A 52 0.39 3.31 16.33
C GLU A 52 0.93 3.30 14.89
N PHE A 53 0.85 4.43 14.20
CA PHE A 53 1.37 4.56 12.84
C PHE A 53 2.19 5.83 12.68
N PHE A 54 3.38 5.68 12.08
CA PHE A 54 4.25 6.78 11.71
C PHE A 54 4.21 6.95 10.19
N PRO A 55 3.74 8.10 9.67
CA PRO A 55 3.68 8.34 8.23
C PRO A 55 5.07 8.62 7.64
N HIS A 56 5.36 8.03 6.49
CA HIS A 56 6.60 8.20 5.73
C HIS A 56 6.29 8.30 4.24
N VAL A 57 6.59 9.44 3.63
CA VAL A 57 6.43 9.60 2.17
C VAL A 57 7.64 9.05 1.43
N ALA A 58 7.39 8.30 0.36
CA ALA A 58 8.43 7.73 -0.48
C ALA A 58 9.36 8.82 -1.05
N LYS A 59 10.68 8.62 -0.90
CA LYS A 59 11.70 9.58 -1.35
C LYS A 59 12.32 9.25 -2.71
N HIS A 60 12.13 8.03 -3.22
CA HIS A 60 12.74 7.52 -4.46
C HIS A 60 14.26 7.71 -4.58
N ALA A 61 14.97 7.87 -3.45
CA ALA A 61 16.37 8.27 -3.40
C ALA A 61 17.37 7.27 -4.04
N ARG A 62 16.94 6.06 -4.35
CA ARG A 62 17.75 5.02 -5.00
C ARG A 62 17.47 4.89 -6.51
N ARG A 63 16.54 5.67 -7.07
CA ARG A 63 16.25 5.67 -8.51
C ARG A 63 16.99 6.84 -9.18
N THR A 64 17.66 6.55 -10.27
CA THR A 64 18.47 7.51 -11.03
C THR A 64 18.22 7.49 -12.54
N VAL A 65 17.66 6.38 -13.06
CA VAL A 65 17.45 6.18 -14.51
C VAL A 65 15.98 6.03 -14.83
N ASN A 66 15.27 5.10 -14.17
CA ASN A 66 13.86 4.84 -14.46
C ASN A 66 12.95 5.58 -13.48
N PRO A 67 12.06 6.47 -13.94
CA PRO A 67 11.16 7.18 -13.05
C PRO A 67 10.24 6.21 -12.32
N PRO A 68 9.79 6.55 -11.11
CA PRO A 68 8.82 5.72 -10.40
C PRO A 68 7.48 5.72 -11.13
N SER A 69 6.90 4.54 -11.35
CA SER A 69 5.55 4.37 -11.91
C SER A 69 4.44 4.63 -10.88
N GLU A 70 4.80 4.65 -9.60
CA GLU A 70 3.93 4.96 -8.48
C GLU A 70 4.73 5.58 -7.32
N THR A 71 4.06 6.36 -6.48
CA THR A 71 4.61 6.88 -5.21
C THR A 71 3.57 6.75 -4.10
N TRP A 72 3.97 6.89 -2.84
CA TRP A 72 3.06 6.59 -1.72
C TRP A 72 3.40 7.31 -0.43
N ALA A 73 2.41 7.37 0.46
CA ALA A 73 2.58 7.60 1.89
C ALA A 73 2.45 6.26 2.62
N ALA A 74 3.51 5.83 3.31
CA ALA A 74 3.53 4.60 4.11
C ALA A 74 3.21 4.90 5.57
N PHE A 75 2.48 3.99 6.20
CA PHE A 75 2.11 4.00 7.61
C PHE A 75 2.76 2.78 8.26
N GLY A 76 3.93 3.00 8.85
CA GLY A 76 4.74 1.95 9.47
C GLY A 76 4.73 2.01 11.00
N PRO A 77 5.24 0.97 11.69
CA PRO A 77 5.29 0.92 13.14
C PRO A 77 6.48 1.68 13.75
N SER A 78 7.34 2.33 12.95
CA SER A 78 8.55 2.99 13.46
C SER A 78 8.73 4.41 12.90
N PRO A 79 9.14 5.40 13.73
CA PRO A 79 9.46 6.75 13.28
C PRO A 79 10.77 6.82 12.48
N LYS A 80 11.61 5.77 12.51
CA LYS A 80 12.92 5.76 11.84
C LYS A 80 12.85 5.28 10.38
N GLY A 81 11.73 4.68 9.98
CA GLY A 81 11.51 4.16 8.63
C GLY A 81 10.57 2.97 8.63
N TYR A 82 10.06 2.61 7.45
CA TYR A 82 8.98 1.62 7.31
C TYR A 82 9.39 0.34 6.58
N THR A 83 10.46 0.36 5.77
CA THR A 83 10.78 -0.75 4.84
C THR A 83 11.28 -2.03 5.52
N ARG A 84 11.71 -1.94 6.78
CA ARG A 84 12.15 -3.09 7.60
C ARG A 84 10.97 -3.89 8.19
N PHE A 85 9.75 -3.38 8.05
CA PHE A 85 8.53 -3.91 8.64
C PHE A 85 7.47 -4.18 7.57
N GLY A 86 6.39 -4.86 7.96
CA GLY A 86 5.12 -4.72 7.26
C GLY A 86 4.52 -3.34 7.52
N PHE A 87 3.97 -2.71 6.48
CA PHE A 87 3.33 -1.39 6.58
C PHE A 87 2.06 -1.31 5.75
N LEU A 88 1.17 -0.41 6.12
CA LEU A 88 0.07 0.02 5.26
C LEU A 88 0.54 1.19 4.40
N ALA A 89 -0.03 1.40 3.21
CA ALA A 89 0.35 2.53 2.38
C ALA A 89 -0.77 2.99 1.46
N LEU A 90 -0.85 4.31 1.29
CA LEU A 90 -1.67 4.97 0.28
C LEU A 90 -0.79 5.27 -0.94
N TYR A 91 -0.97 4.50 -1.99
CA TYR A 91 -0.28 4.64 -3.26
C TYR A 91 -1.05 5.51 -4.24
N ILE A 92 -0.32 6.15 -5.13
CA ILE A 92 -0.82 6.81 -6.33
C ILE A 92 0.04 6.42 -7.53
N SER A 93 -0.62 6.09 -8.65
CA SER A 93 -0.02 5.87 -9.97
C SER A 93 -0.88 6.55 -11.04
N GLY A 94 -0.50 6.44 -12.32
CA GLY A 94 -1.32 6.94 -13.42
C GLY A 94 -2.68 6.23 -13.55
N ALA A 95 -2.79 5.01 -13.02
CA ALA A 95 -4.02 4.24 -13.08
C ALA A 95 -5.01 4.60 -11.94
N GLY A 96 -4.52 5.12 -10.80
CA GLY A 96 -5.39 5.45 -9.67
C GLY A 96 -4.73 5.51 -8.30
N ILE A 97 -5.55 5.43 -7.26
CA ILE A 97 -5.15 5.35 -5.84
C ILE A 97 -5.33 3.95 -5.32
N HIS A 98 -4.42 3.51 -4.44
CA HIS A 98 -4.49 2.19 -3.82
C HIS A 98 -4.22 2.25 -2.32
N ALA A 99 -5.03 1.56 -1.53
CA ALA A 99 -4.80 1.32 -0.11
C ALA A 99 -4.26 -0.10 0.04
N ARG A 100 -2.99 -0.25 0.43
CA ARG A 100 -2.28 -1.55 0.37
C ARG A 100 -1.64 -1.93 1.69
N ALA A 101 -1.55 -3.24 1.94
CA ALA A 101 -0.71 -3.87 2.95
C ALA A 101 0.53 -4.46 2.28
N VAL A 102 1.71 -4.04 2.75
CA VAL A 102 2.97 -4.25 2.03
C VAL A 102 4.04 -4.81 2.94
N VAL A 103 4.80 -5.77 2.43
CA VAL A 103 6.06 -6.24 2.99
C VAL A 103 7.10 -6.23 1.88
N LYS A 104 8.14 -5.40 2.03
CA LYS A 104 9.25 -5.34 1.07
C LYS A 104 10.30 -6.39 1.36
N SER A 105 11.15 -6.71 0.38
CA SER A 105 12.25 -7.67 0.53
C SER A 105 13.24 -7.32 1.64
N GLU A 106 13.31 -6.05 2.04
CA GLU A 106 14.14 -5.51 3.10
C GLU A 106 13.56 -5.73 4.51
N ALA A 107 12.34 -6.27 4.62
CA ALA A 107 11.74 -6.58 5.90
C ALA A 107 12.48 -7.74 6.60
N GLU A 108 12.69 -7.60 7.91
CA GLU A 108 13.60 -8.47 8.69
C GLU A 108 12.94 -9.80 9.04
N MET A 109 11.67 -9.78 9.44
CA MET A 109 10.94 -10.93 9.94
C MET A 109 10.12 -11.65 8.86
N ARG A 110 10.48 -11.51 7.57
CA ARG A 110 9.71 -12.09 6.45
C ARG A 110 9.46 -13.59 6.56
N PRO A 111 10.46 -14.45 6.88
CA PRO A 111 10.20 -15.87 7.01
C PRO A 111 9.19 -16.20 8.12
N GLU A 112 9.21 -15.45 9.22
CA GLU A 112 8.26 -15.64 10.32
C GLU A 112 6.85 -15.18 9.95
N MET A 113 6.71 -13.98 9.38
CA MET A 113 5.46 -13.51 8.79
C MET A 113 4.89 -14.55 7.82
N GLY A 114 5.75 -15.12 6.97
CA GLY A 114 5.36 -16.15 6.00
C GLY A 114 4.82 -17.43 6.65
N ARG A 115 5.47 -17.93 7.70
CA ARG A 115 4.98 -19.07 8.49
C ARG A 115 3.65 -18.76 9.18
N LEU A 116 3.52 -17.56 9.75
CA LEU A 116 2.30 -17.13 10.44
C LEU A 116 1.11 -17.06 9.47
N LEU A 117 1.28 -16.48 8.28
CA LEU A 117 0.24 -16.44 7.25
C LEU A 117 -0.22 -17.84 6.84
N LYS A 118 0.72 -18.77 6.61
CA LYS A 118 0.39 -20.16 6.28
C LYS A 118 -0.36 -20.86 7.41
N ALA A 119 0.09 -20.68 8.65
CA ALA A 119 -0.55 -21.29 9.82
C ALA A 119 -1.96 -20.74 10.11
N ARG A 120 -2.24 -19.51 9.68
CA ARG A 120 -3.51 -18.81 9.94
C ARG A 120 -4.35 -18.58 8.69
N SER A 121 -4.03 -19.22 7.58
CA SER A 121 -4.67 -18.97 6.28
C SER A 121 -6.19 -19.18 6.30
N ALA A 122 -6.67 -20.25 6.94
CA ALA A 122 -8.11 -20.50 7.10
C ALA A 122 -8.81 -19.45 7.98
N GLN A 123 -8.12 -18.94 9.01
CA GLN A 123 -8.64 -17.86 9.85
C GLN A 123 -8.73 -16.55 9.06
N LEU A 124 -7.72 -16.22 8.27
CA LEU A 124 -7.73 -15.06 7.38
C LEU A 124 -8.84 -15.16 6.34
N ALA A 125 -9.02 -16.33 5.71
CA ALA A 125 -10.08 -16.55 4.74
C ALA A 125 -11.48 -16.29 5.31
N LYS A 126 -11.70 -16.69 6.56
CA LYS A 126 -12.94 -16.38 7.27
C LYS A 126 -13.08 -14.89 7.57
N ALA A 127 -12.00 -14.22 7.96
CA ALA A 127 -12.01 -12.78 8.28
C ALA A 127 -12.23 -11.90 7.05
N PHE A 128 -11.77 -12.32 5.88
CA PHE A 128 -11.93 -11.63 4.60
C PHE A 128 -13.14 -12.17 3.78
N ASN A 129 -14.07 -12.87 4.41
CA ASN A 129 -15.20 -13.45 3.69
C ASN A 129 -16.05 -12.36 3.01
N GLY A 130 -16.15 -12.42 1.67
CA GLY A 130 -16.83 -11.41 0.86
C GLY A 130 -15.95 -10.22 0.47
N THR A 131 -14.79 -10.04 1.09
CA THR A 131 -13.79 -9.04 0.69
C THR A 131 -13.05 -9.54 -0.56
N ARG A 132 -12.87 -8.62 -1.51
CA ARG A 132 -12.05 -8.82 -2.70
C ARG A 132 -10.95 -7.77 -2.70
N ILE A 133 -9.71 -8.23 -2.85
CA ILE A 133 -8.55 -7.35 -2.99
C ILE A 133 -7.67 -7.85 -4.14
N ALA A 134 -6.89 -6.94 -4.70
CA ALA A 134 -5.98 -7.24 -5.79
C ALA A 134 -4.55 -7.44 -5.30
N ARG A 135 -3.76 -8.11 -6.13
CA ARG A 135 -2.31 -8.24 -5.96
C ARG A 135 -1.61 -7.18 -6.82
N TYR A 136 -0.76 -6.38 -6.19
CA TYR A 136 0.06 -5.36 -6.82
C TYR A 136 1.52 -5.81 -6.97
N ASP A 137 1.87 -7.02 -6.53
CA ASP A 137 3.18 -7.56 -6.86
C ASP A 137 3.30 -7.78 -8.38
N LYS A 138 4.26 -7.08 -9.00
CA LYS A 138 4.59 -7.18 -10.43
C LYS A 138 3.49 -6.75 -11.41
N TRP A 139 2.52 -5.94 -10.97
CA TRP A 139 1.55 -5.34 -11.88
C TRP A 139 2.20 -4.35 -12.86
N ASP A 140 1.51 -4.03 -13.96
CA ASP A 140 2.06 -3.27 -15.09
C ASP A 140 1.94 -1.73 -14.95
N PHE A 141 1.28 -1.25 -13.89
CA PHE A 141 0.99 0.17 -13.61
C PHE A 141 0.07 0.87 -14.63
N HIS A 142 -0.41 0.16 -15.65
CA HIS A 142 -1.27 0.69 -16.71
C HIS A 142 -2.73 0.32 -16.47
N GLN A 143 -3.00 -0.92 -16.06
CA GLN A 143 -4.33 -1.40 -15.75
C GLN A 143 -4.44 -1.79 -14.28
N MET A 144 -5.58 -1.48 -13.66
CA MET A 144 -5.84 -1.96 -12.30
C MET A 144 -5.82 -3.49 -12.30
N PRO A 145 -5.05 -4.12 -11.39
CA PRO A 145 -5.04 -5.57 -11.28
C PRO A 145 -6.41 -6.08 -10.88
N GLU A 146 -6.77 -7.27 -11.37
CA GLU A 146 -8.03 -7.90 -11.02
C GLU A 146 -8.05 -8.30 -9.54
N GLU A 147 -9.20 -8.09 -8.90
CA GLU A 147 -9.41 -8.51 -7.53
C GLU A 147 -9.71 -10.00 -7.47
N ALA A 148 -9.14 -10.69 -6.49
CA ALA A 148 -9.36 -12.11 -6.24
C ALA A 148 -10.20 -12.32 -4.97
N ALA A 149 -10.78 -13.52 -4.83
CA ALA A 149 -11.37 -13.96 -3.58
C ALA A 149 -10.26 -14.30 -2.57
N MET A 150 -10.47 -13.95 -1.31
CA MET A 150 -9.49 -14.12 -0.23
C MET A 150 -9.65 -15.47 0.46
N ASP A 151 -9.39 -16.56 -0.25
CA ASP A 151 -9.43 -17.91 0.32
C ASP A 151 -8.13 -18.29 1.06
N ALA A 152 -8.11 -19.49 1.65
CA ALA A 152 -6.95 -19.96 2.40
C ALA A 152 -5.71 -20.17 1.51
N ASP A 153 -5.90 -20.54 0.24
CA ASP A 153 -4.81 -20.75 -0.70
C ASP A 153 -4.15 -19.43 -1.08
N PHE A 154 -4.94 -18.36 -1.24
CA PHE A 154 -4.44 -17.00 -1.43
C PHE A 154 -3.46 -16.61 -0.31
N PHE A 155 -3.88 -16.71 0.95
CA PHE A 155 -3.03 -16.35 2.10
C PHE A 155 -1.83 -17.28 2.28
N SER A 156 -2.00 -18.57 1.99
CA SER A 156 -0.90 -19.54 1.98
C SER A 156 0.16 -19.17 0.94
N ALA A 157 -0.26 -18.76 -0.27
CA ALA A 157 0.63 -18.32 -1.34
C ALA A 157 1.37 -17.00 -1.00
N LEU A 158 0.72 -16.08 -0.29
CA LEU A 158 1.39 -14.90 0.27
C LEU A 158 2.48 -15.31 1.26
N GLY A 159 2.18 -16.25 2.16
CA GLY A 159 3.14 -16.76 3.13
C GLY A 159 4.35 -17.45 2.48
N GLN A 160 4.11 -18.29 1.47
CA GLN A 160 5.19 -18.90 0.66
C GLN A 160 6.04 -17.86 -0.06
N SER A 161 5.44 -16.74 -0.47
CA SER A 161 6.18 -15.66 -1.15
C SER A 161 7.19 -15.03 -0.20
N LEU A 162 6.83 -14.74 1.05
CA LEU A 162 7.73 -14.12 2.04
C LEU A 162 8.91 -14.99 2.46
N GLU A 163 8.79 -16.31 2.41
CA GLU A 163 9.89 -17.24 2.73
C GLU A 163 10.99 -17.26 1.67
N LYS A 164 10.73 -16.73 0.47
CA LYS A 164 11.73 -16.62 -0.60
C LYS A 164 12.74 -15.52 -0.28
N LYS A 165 13.99 -15.71 -0.74
CA LYS A 165 15.11 -14.77 -0.52
C LYS A 165 14.76 -13.30 -0.79
N ASN A 166 14.07 -13.02 -1.90
CA ASN A 166 13.62 -11.67 -2.29
C ASN A 166 12.08 -11.56 -2.28
N GLY A 167 11.42 -12.40 -1.49
CA GLY A 167 9.98 -12.40 -1.30
C GLY A 167 9.41 -11.08 -0.81
N SER A 168 8.25 -10.70 -1.33
CA SER A 168 7.49 -9.52 -0.94
C SER A 168 6.00 -9.82 -0.99
N ILE A 169 5.21 -8.98 -0.35
CA ILE A 169 3.74 -8.92 -0.47
C ILE A 169 3.38 -7.49 -0.82
N ASP A 170 2.47 -7.32 -1.77
CA ASP A 170 1.81 -6.04 -2.04
C ASP A 170 0.37 -6.34 -2.47
N VAL A 171 -0.59 -6.13 -1.56
CA VAL A 171 -2.01 -6.47 -1.77
C VAL A 171 -2.91 -5.39 -1.21
N GLY A 172 -4.06 -5.16 -1.83
CA GLY A 172 -4.97 -4.14 -1.34
C GLY A 172 -6.11 -3.78 -2.28
N PHE A 173 -6.73 -2.64 -1.99
CA PHE A 173 -7.83 -2.06 -2.73
C PHE A 173 -7.31 -1.01 -3.71
N GLY A 174 -8.04 -0.81 -4.81
CA GLY A 174 -7.72 0.19 -5.81
C GLY A 174 -8.94 0.91 -6.35
N TRP A 175 -8.78 2.21 -6.60
CA TRP A 175 -9.76 3.06 -7.25
C TRP A 175 -9.13 3.71 -8.45
N LYS A 176 -9.78 3.61 -9.61
CA LYS A 176 -9.28 4.22 -10.86
C LYS A 176 -9.20 5.74 -10.71
N ALA A 177 -8.34 6.38 -11.49
CA ALA A 177 -8.15 7.83 -11.45
C ALA A 177 -9.47 8.63 -11.49
N LYS A 178 -10.44 8.22 -12.33
CA LYS A 178 -11.76 8.86 -12.43
C LYS A 178 -12.62 8.69 -11.16
N GLU A 179 -12.54 7.53 -10.51
CA GLU A 179 -13.27 7.23 -9.27
C GLU A 179 -12.68 8.03 -8.10
N THR A 180 -11.35 8.16 -8.08
CA THR A 180 -10.63 8.86 -7.02
C THR A 180 -11.06 10.33 -6.85
N LEU A 181 -11.45 11.00 -7.94
CA LEU A 181 -11.86 12.42 -7.89
C LEU A 181 -13.06 12.67 -6.95
N ARG A 182 -13.82 11.61 -6.64
CA ARG A 182 -14.98 11.64 -5.73
C ARG A 182 -14.80 10.75 -4.52
N LEU A 183 -13.68 10.04 -4.41
CA LEU A 183 -13.39 9.10 -3.34
C LEU A 183 -13.36 9.84 -2.00
N ASP A 184 -14.20 9.37 -1.09
CA ASP A 184 -14.21 9.85 0.28
C ASP A 184 -12.96 9.32 0.99
N ARG A 185 -12.36 10.18 1.80
CA ARG A 185 -11.33 9.77 2.75
C ARG A 185 -11.77 8.60 3.62
N GLN A 186 -13.05 8.58 4.03
CA GLN A 186 -13.56 7.50 4.88
C GLN A 186 -13.48 6.13 4.19
N GLU A 187 -13.70 6.07 2.87
CA GLU A 187 -13.55 4.82 2.09
C GLU A 187 -12.12 4.29 2.13
N VAL A 188 -11.11 5.17 2.16
CA VAL A 188 -9.70 4.78 2.32
C VAL A 188 -9.42 4.23 3.72
N VAL A 189 -9.98 4.86 4.76
CA VAL A 189 -9.83 4.39 6.15
C VAL A 189 -10.53 3.05 6.36
N ASP A 190 -11.69 2.86 5.74
CA ASP A 190 -12.43 1.61 5.78
C ASP A 190 -11.66 0.50 5.05
N ALA A 191 -11.07 0.78 3.89
CA ALA A 191 -10.18 -0.16 3.19
C ALA A 191 -8.97 -0.58 4.05
N PHE A 192 -8.34 0.35 4.79
CA PHE A 192 -7.28 -0.02 5.74
C PHE A 192 -7.80 -0.86 6.92
N SER A 193 -9.06 -0.66 7.33
CA SER A 193 -9.72 -1.48 8.35
C SER A 193 -9.98 -2.90 7.85
N GLU A 194 -10.40 -3.05 6.60
CA GLU A 194 -10.56 -4.37 5.99
C GLU A 194 -9.22 -5.12 5.84
N LEU A 195 -8.11 -4.41 5.62
CA LEU A 195 -6.77 -5.00 5.58
C LEU A 195 -6.22 -5.38 6.97
N GLU A 196 -6.85 -4.96 8.07
CA GLU A 196 -6.34 -5.13 9.42
C GLU A 196 -6.01 -6.59 9.80
N PRO A 197 -6.86 -7.60 9.54
CA PRO A 197 -6.58 -8.97 9.98
C PRO A 197 -5.31 -9.52 9.34
N LEU A 198 -5.05 -9.18 8.08
CA LEU A 198 -3.80 -9.49 7.39
C LEU A 198 -2.65 -8.68 7.99
N TYR A 199 -2.83 -7.36 8.09
CA TYR A 199 -1.76 -6.47 8.55
C TYR A 199 -1.26 -6.80 9.95
N ARG A 200 -2.12 -7.25 10.88
CA ARG A 200 -1.68 -7.71 12.22
C ARG A 200 -0.65 -8.86 12.15
N MET A 201 -0.74 -9.73 11.15
CA MET A 201 0.23 -10.81 10.94
C MET A 201 1.53 -10.34 10.26
N LEU A 202 1.46 -9.23 9.51
CA LEU A 202 2.61 -8.63 8.82
C LEU A 202 3.34 -7.61 9.70
N ARG A 203 2.66 -7.07 10.71
CA ARG A 203 3.17 -6.03 11.59
C ARG A 203 4.15 -6.57 12.62
N THR A 204 4.14 -7.88 12.90
CA THR A 204 4.89 -8.53 13.99
C THR A 204 6.22 -7.84 14.24
N VAL A 205 6.20 -7.10 15.34
CA VAL A 205 7.33 -6.42 15.96
C VAL A 205 7.57 -7.25 17.22
N ASP A 206 8.76 -7.84 17.32
CA ASP A 206 9.26 -8.33 18.61
C ASP A 206 9.37 -7.15 19.59
#